data_AF-A0A847DEB2-F1
#
_entry.id   AF-A0A847DEB2-F1
#
_cell.length_a   1.000
_cell.length_b   1.000
_cell.length_c   1.000
_cell.angle_alpha   90.00
_cell.angle_beta   90.00
_cell.angle_gamma   90.00
#
_symmetry.space_group_name_H-M   'P 1'
#
loop_
_entity.id
_entity.type
_entity.pdbx_description
1 polymer ?
#
loop_
_entity_poly.entity_id
_entity_poly.type
_entity_poly.pdbx_seq_one_letter_code
_entity_poly.pdbx_strand_id
1 'polypeptide(L)' 'MPDGRWVTRFVPVSARETPYYVNELCVRFNRLWEEGRIDRLLLIHAFVLDFLCIHPFTDGNG' A
#
# COMPACT_ATOMS: atom_id res chain seq x y z
N MET A 1 31.83 2.42 0.99
CA MET A 1 30.96 1.24 1.06
C MET A 1 30.09 1.44 2.30
N PRO A 2 28.76 1.47 2.19
CA PRO A 2 27.93 1.89 3.31
C PRO A 2 27.83 0.78 4.36
N ASP A 3 27.62 1.21 5.59
CA ASP A 3 27.99 0.63 6.88
C ASP A 3 27.18 -0.62 7.31
N GLY A 4 26.54 -1.32 6.36
CA GLY A 4 25.80 -2.57 6.59
C GLY A 4 24.62 -2.48 7.55
N ARG A 5 24.05 -1.28 7.77
CA ARG A 5 22.95 -1.10 8.73
C ARG A 5 21.60 -1.54 8.16
N TRP A 6 20.89 -2.33 8.95
CA TRP A 6 19.51 -2.71 8.68
C TRP A 6 18.56 -1.64 9.21
N VAL A 7 17.58 -1.24 8.38
CA VAL A 7 16.55 -0.27 8.74
C VAL A 7 15.19 -0.82 8.29
N THR A 8 14.23 -0.85 9.20
CA THR A 8 12.83 -1.16 8.87
C THR A 8 12.26 -0.03 8.00
N ARG A 9 11.90 -0.34 6.76
CA ARG A 9 11.33 0.65 5.82
C ARG A 9 9.84 0.90 6.05
N PHE A 10 9.10 -0.15 6.40
CA PHE A 10 7.66 -0.11 6.63
C PHE A 10 7.31 -1.01 7.82
N VAL A 11 6.35 -0.57 8.63
CA VAL A 11 5.77 -1.37 9.70
C VAL A 11 4.36 -1.76 9.23
N PRO A 12 4.07 -3.06 9.06
CA PRO A 12 2.74 -3.51 8.67
C PRO A 12 1.65 -3.05 9.62
N VAL A 13 0.45 -2.89 9.07
CA VAL A 13 -0.77 -2.71 9.85
C VAL A 13 -1.03 -3.97 10.71
N SER A 14 -1.62 -3.80 11.89
CA SER A 14 -1.98 -4.95 12.71
C SER A 14 -3.02 -5.85 12.00
N ALA A 15 -2.92 -7.17 12.17
CA ALA A 15 -3.82 -8.12 11.49
C ALA A 15 -5.32 -7.82 11.76
N ARG A 16 -5.65 -7.25 12.93
CA ARG A 16 -7.01 -6.83 13.29
C ARG A 16 -7.51 -5.67 12.43
N GLU A 17 -6.61 -4.77 12.07
CA GLU A 17 -6.94 -3.55 11.31
C GLU A 17 -6.78 -3.73 9.80
N THR A 18 -6.03 -4.74 9.35
CA THR A 18 -5.82 -5.06 7.93
C THR A 18 -7.11 -5.02 7.10
N PRO A 19 -8.24 -5.65 7.48
CA PRO A 19 -9.45 -5.63 6.65
C PRO A 19 -10.01 -4.22 6.44
N TYR A 20 -9.91 -3.37 7.46
CA TYR A 20 -10.36 -1.98 7.38
C TYR A 20 -9.50 -1.18 6.40
N TYR A 21 -8.18 -1.27 6.51
CA TYR A 21 -7.27 -0.52 5.64
C TYR A 21 -7.28 -1.00 4.19
N VAL A 22 -7.44 -2.31 3.94
CA VAL A 22 -7.63 -2.84 2.58
C VAL A 22 -8.93 -2.29 1.96
N ASN A 23 -10.02 -2.26 2.72
CA ASN A 23 -11.28 -1.71 2.24
C ASN A 23 -11.16 -0.21 1.91
N GLU A 24 -10.56 0.57 2.83
CA GLU A 24 -10.29 2.00 2.59
C GLU A 24 -9.41 2.23 1.36
N LEU A 25 -8.37 1.43 1.17
CA LEU A 25 -7.47 1.52 0.01
C LEU A 25 -8.26 1.32 -1.30
N CYS A 26 -9.08 0.27 -1.38
CA CYS A 26 -9.90 0.01 -2.57
C CYS A 26 -10.93 1.12 -2.84
N VAL A 27 -11.63 1.60 -1.81
CA VAL A 27 -12.62 2.69 -1.94
C VAL A 27 -11.97 3.97 -2.46
N ARG A 28 -10.82 4.35 -1.89
CA ARG A 28 -10.09 5.56 -2.31
C ARG A 28 -9.54 5.43 -3.73
N PHE A 29 -8.97 4.28 -4.07
CA PHE A 29 -8.47 4.03 -5.42
C PHE A 29 -9.58 4.17 -6.45
N ASN A 30 -10.71 3.50 -6.26
CA ASN A 30 -11.84 3.55 -7.19
C ASN A 30 -12.37 4.98 -7.35
N ARG A 31 -12.50 5.72 -6.24
CA ARG A 31 -12.92 7.12 -6.30
C ARG A 31 -11.97 7.96 -7.15
N LEU A 32 -10.66 7.88 -6.88
CA LEU A 32 -9.65 8.66 -7.61
C LEU A 32 -9.51 8.24 -9.07
N TRP A 33 -9.75 6.96 -9.36
CA TRP A 33 -9.78 6.41 -10.71
C TRP A 33 -10.92 7.02 -11.54
N GLU A 34 -12.13 7.07 -10.97
CA GLU A 34 -13.31 7.65 -11.61
C GLU A 34 -13.22 9.18 -11.75
N GLU A 35 -12.61 9.87 -10.78
CA GLU A 35 -12.37 11.32 -10.89
C GLU A 35 -11.48 11.66 -12.09
N GLY A 36 -10.55 10.77 -12.49
CA GLY A 36 -9.71 10.93 -13.68
C GLY A 36 -8.73 12.11 -13.63
N ARG A 37 -8.51 12.68 -12.44
CA ARG A 37 -7.69 13.89 -12.23
C ARG A 37 -6.21 13.59 -11.96
N ILE A 38 -5.89 12.35 -11.61
CA ILE A 38 -4.53 11.88 -11.32
C ILE A 38 -4.08 10.99 -12.48
N ASP A 39 -2.82 11.12 -12.88
CA ASP A 39 -2.23 10.20 -13.85
C ASP A 39 -2.38 8.75 -13.37
N ARG A 40 -2.87 7.87 -14.24
CA ARG A 40 -3.21 6.49 -13.87
C ARG A 40 -1.99 5.71 -13.40
N LEU A 41 -0.80 5.97 -13.96
CA LEU A 41 0.41 5.28 -13.54
C LEU A 41 0.77 5.68 -12.10
N LEU A 42 0.70 6.98 -11.78
CA LEU A 42 0.95 7.44 -10.41
C LEU A 42 -0.06 6.86 -9.42
N LEU A 43 -1.34 6.79 -9.80
CA LEU A 43 -2.38 6.23 -8.95
C LEU A 43 -2.18 4.71 -8.69
N ILE A 44 -1.78 3.95 -9.71
CA ILE A 44 -1.44 2.52 -9.58
C ILE A 44 -0.21 2.34 -8.67
N HIS A 45 0.83 3.14 -8.84
CA HIS A 45 2.03 3.05 -8.00
C HIS A 45 1.72 3.37 -6.54
N ALA A 46 0.89 4.38 -6.29
CA ALA A 46 0.42 4.70 -4.94
C ALA A 46 -0.36 3.53 -4.32
N PHE A 47 -1.26 2.92 -5.08
CA PHE A 47 -2.01 1.73 -4.62
C PHE A 47 -1.09 0.57 -4.25
N VAL A 48 -0.12 0.24 -5.11
CA VAL A 48 0.83 -0.84 -4.86
C VAL A 48 1.69 -0.56 -3.63
N LEU A 49 2.17 0.68 -3.46
CA LEU A 49 2.94 1.08 -2.29
C LEU A 49 2.13 0.94 -0.99
N ASP A 50 0.90 1.45 -0.98
CA ASP A 50 0.01 1.36 0.18
C ASP A 50 -0.34 -0.10 0.50
N PHE A 51 -0.60 -0.92 -0.51
CA PHE A 51 -0.86 -2.35 -0.36
C PHE A 51 0.32 -3.08 0.31
N LEU A 52 1.56 -2.82 -0.15
CA LEU A 52 2.77 -3.38 0.44
C LEU A 52 2.98 -2.93 1.89
N CYS A 53 2.58 -1.70 2.23
CA CYS A 53 2.64 -1.20 3.61
C CYS A 53 1.58 -1.84 4.51
N ILE A 54 0.37 -2.09 3.99
CA ILE A 54 -0.70 -2.77 4.75
C ILE A 54 -0.34 -4.25 4.97
N HIS A 55 0.32 -4.87 3.99
CA HIS A 55 0.79 -6.27 4.01
C HIS A 55 -0.32 -7.27 4.41
N PRO A 56 -1.40 -7.36 3.63
CA PRO A 56 -2.63 -8.03 4.06
C PRO A 56 -2.56 -9.56 4.12
N PHE A 57 -1.62 -10.16 3.40
CA PHE A 57 -1.39 -11.61 3.43
C PHE A 57 -0.15 -11.94 4.25
N THR A 58 -0.10 -13.17 4.77
CA THR A 58 1.08 -13.67 5.49
C THR A 58 2.29 -13.83 4.56
N ASP A 59 2.06 -14.01 3.26
CA ASP A 59 3.07 -14.10 2.20
C ASP A 59 2.45 -13.70 0.85
N GLY A 60 3.28 -13.37 -0.14
CA GLY A 60 2.85 -13.10 -1.53
C GLY A 60 2.26 -11.70 -1.78
N ASN A 61 2.65 -10.69 -1.01
CA ASN A 61 2.16 -9.31 -1.18
C ASN A 61 2.91 -8.51 -2.27
N GLY A 62 4.00 -9.05 -2.83
CA GLY A 62 4.88 -8.37 -3.80
C GLY A 62 5.42 -9.30 -4.87
#